data_AF-A0A962LXF3-F1
#
_entry.id   AF-A0A962LXF3-F1
#
_cell.length_a   1.000
_cell.length_b   1.000
_cell.length_c   1.000
_cell.angle_alpha   90.00
_cell.angle_beta   90.00
_cell.angle_gamma   90.00
#
_symmetry.space_group_name_H-M   'P 1'
#
loop_
_entity.id
_entity.type
_entity.pdbx_description
1 polymer ?
#
loop_
_entity_poly.entity_id
_entity_poly.type
_entity_poly.pdbx_seq_one_letter_code
_entity_poly.pdbx_strand_id
1 'polypeptide(L)'
;TGEFGGMGLEGAVRLGFRKELEAVAEPLERERLFQQLLARMYEVGKATEAAAHLEIDAVIDPADTRAVVVRALALAQGKYSR
;
A
#
# COMPACT_ATOMS: atom_id res chain seq x y z
N THR A 1 -0.78 -2.11 -11.07
CA THR A 1 -1.38 -1.82 -9.75
C THR A 1 -0.26 -1.63 -8.75
N GLY A 2 -0.54 -1.08 -7.56
CA GLY A 2 0.46 -0.89 -6.51
C GLY A 2 -0.17 -1.07 -5.12
N GLU A 3 0.62 -1.64 -4.21
CA GLU A 3 0.23 -1.98 -2.84
C GLU A 3 1.32 -1.48 -1.88
N PHE A 4 0.89 -0.91 -0.76
CA PHE A 4 1.72 -0.26 0.24
C PHE A 4 1.38 -0.81 1.63
N GLY A 5 2.40 -0.89 2.48
CA GLY A 5 2.29 -1.32 3.86
C GLY A 5 3.67 -1.32 4.53
N GLY A 6 3.70 -1.28 5.87
CA GLY A 6 4.96 -1.31 6.63
C GLY A 6 5.69 -2.67 6.58
N MET A 7 4.98 -3.73 6.19
CA MET A 7 5.46 -5.10 5.98
C MET A 7 4.40 -5.87 5.17
N GLY A 8 4.59 -7.19 4.95
CA GLY A 8 3.55 -8.02 4.34
C GLY A 8 2.24 -8.00 5.14
N LEU A 9 1.11 -7.75 4.45
CA LEU A 9 -0.17 -7.43 5.09
C LEU A 9 -0.70 -8.58 5.97
N GLU A 10 -0.51 -9.83 5.57
CA GLU A 10 -0.90 -11.00 6.36
C GLU A 10 -0.12 -11.07 7.68
N GLY A 11 1.17 -10.75 7.62
CA GLY A 11 2.03 -10.64 8.79
C GLY A 11 1.57 -9.50 9.70
N ALA A 12 1.27 -8.34 9.12
CA ALA A 12 0.74 -7.19 9.84
C ALA A 12 -0.57 -7.51 10.57
N VAL A 13 -1.50 -8.22 9.93
CA VAL A 13 -2.76 -8.65 10.55
C VAL A 13 -2.50 -9.64 11.68
N ARG A 14 -1.71 -10.70 11.45
CA ARG A 14 -1.43 -11.73 12.47
C ARG A 14 -0.74 -11.18 13.71
N LEU A 15 0.18 -10.23 13.53
CA LEU A 15 0.92 -9.64 14.64
C LEU A 15 0.12 -8.52 15.32
N GLY A 16 -0.52 -7.64 14.55
CA GLY A 16 -1.27 -6.49 15.04
C GLY A 16 -2.57 -6.85 15.74
N PHE A 17 -3.25 -7.93 15.30
CA PHE A 17 -4.54 -8.38 15.83
C PHE A 17 -4.46 -9.75 16.50
N ARG A 18 -3.28 -10.13 17.00
CA ARG A 18 -3.04 -11.46 17.61
C ARG A 18 -4.06 -11.77 18.69
N LYS A 19 -4.31 -10.83 19.62
CA LYS A 19 -5.19 -11.03 20.77
C LYS A 19 -6.64 -11.21 20.34
N GLU A 20 -7.09 -10.41 19.38
CA GLU A 20 -8.43 -10.45 18.82
C GLU A 20 -8.70 -11.75 18.08
N LEU A 21 -7.72 -12.22 17.29
CA LEU A 21 -7.79 -13.50 16.59
C LEU A 21 -7.77 -14.68 17.58
N GLU A 22 -6.91 -14.65 18.60
CA GLU A 22 -6.83 -15.71 19.62
C GLU A 22 -8.07 -15.78 20.52
N ALA A 23 -8.79 -14.67 20.70
CA ALA A 23 -10.04 -14.63 21.46
C ALA A 23 -11.22 -15.33 20.76
N VAL A 24 -11.14 -15.56 19.44
CA VAL A 24 -12.18 -16.27 18.68
C VAL A 24 -11.92 -17.78 18.74
N ALA A 25 -12.78 -18.50 19.48
CA ALA A 25 -12.65 -19.93 19.71
C ALA A 25 -12.92 -20.76 18.44
N GLU A 26 -13.94 -20.40 17.68
CA GLU A 26 -14.34 -21.13 16.48
C GLU A 26 -13.36 -20.89 15.32
N PRO A 27 -12.70 -21.94 14.78
CA PRO A 27 -11.66 -21.76 13.77
C PRO A 27 -12.14 -21.06 12.50
N LEU A 28 -13.38 -21.35 12.08
CA LEU A 28 -13.97 -20.75 10.89
C LEU A 28 -14.29 -19.26 11.10
N GLU A 29 -14.76 -18.89 12.29
CA GLU A 29 -15.03 -17.49 12.63
C GLU A 29 -13.75 -16.68 12.73
N ARG A 30 -12.69 -17.28 13.28
CA ARG A 30 -11.35 -16.66 13.35
C ARG A 30 -10.76 -16.42 11.97
N GLU A 31 -10.88 -17.37 11.06
CA GLU A 31 -10.44 -17.20 9.67
C GLU A 31 -11.24 -16.09 8.97
N ARG A 32 -12.57 -16.03 9.19
CA ARG A 32 -13.39 -14.94 8.66
C ARG A 32 -12.92 -13.57 9.17
N LEU A 33 -12.61 -13.45 10.47
CA LEU A 33 -12.08 -12.21 11.04
C LEU A 33 -10.72 -11.86 10.44
N PHE A 34 -9.82 -12.83 10.30
CA PHE A 34 -8.53 -12.64 9.64
C PHE A 34 -8.69 -12.10 8.22
N GLN A 35 -9.55 -12.72 7.40
CA GLN A 35 -9.80 -12.29 6.02
C GLN A 35 -10.44 -10.89 5.95
N GLN A 36 -11.33 -10.55 6.89
CA GLN A 36 -11.90 -9.21 6.98
C GLN A 36 -10.84 -8.14 7.26
N LEU A 37 -9.95 -8.41 8.22
CA LEU A 37 -8.86 -7.49 8.57
C LEU A 37 -7.85 -7.36 7.43
N LEU A 38 -7.53 -8.47 6.76
CA LEU A 38 -6.64 -8.50 5.60
C LEU A 38 -7.23 -7.70 4.43
N ALA A 39 -8.51 -7.89 4.11
CA ALA A 39 -9.19 -7.11 3.09
C ALA A 39 -9.17 -5.62 3.42
N ARG A 40 -9.35 -5.25 4.69
CA ARG A 40 -9.24 -3.84 5.11
C ARG A 40 -7.83 -3.29 4.91
N MET A 41 -6.80 -4.08 5.21
CA MET A 41 -5.39 -3.70 4.96
C MET A 41 -5.12 -3.51 3.46
N TYR A 42 -5.64 -4.39 2.59
CA TYR A 42 -5.55 -4.20 1.14
C TYR A 42 -6.22 -2.91 0.68
N GLU A 43 -7.41 -2.59 1.22
CA GLU A 43 -8.12 -1.36 0.85
C GLU A 43 -7.30 -0.11 1.18
N VAL A 44 -6.76 -0.01 2.40
CA VAL A 44 -5.92 1.15 2.81
C VAL A 44 -4.53 1.12 2.19
N GLY A 45 -4.04 -0.05 1.78
CA GLY A 45 -2.75 -0.24 1.13
C GLY A 45 -2.76 0.05 -0.37
N LYS A 46 -3.90 0.41 -0.97
CA LYS A 46 -3.94 0.76 -2.40
C LYS A 46 -3.04 1.95 -2.70
N ALA A 47 -2.35 1.92 -3.86
CA ALA A 47 -1.55 3.05 -4.32
C ALA A 47 -2.30 4.40 -4.33
N THR A 48 -3.61 4.39 -4.61
CA THR A 48 -4.44 5.60 -4.56
C THR A 48 -4.64 6.12 -3.15
N GLU A 49 -4.74 5.25 -2.14
CA GLU A 49 -4.79 5.66 -0.73
C GLU A 49 -3.45 6.22 -0.29
N ALA A 50 -2.33 5.56 -0.64
CA ALA A 50 -0.99 6.08 -0.37
C ALA A 50 -0.78 7.48 -0.97
N ALA A 51 -1.23 7.68 -2.22
CA ALA A 51 -1.18 9.00 -2.87
C ALA A 51 -2.10 10.03 -2.19
N ALA A 52 -3.31 9.64 -1.76
CA ALA A 52 -4.22 10.53 -1.04
C ALA A 52 -3.63 11.02 0.31
N HIS A 53 -2.77 10.21 0.93
CA HIS A 53 -2.04 10.55 2.14
C HIS A 53 -0.65 11.16 1.89
N LEU A 54 -0.32 11.47 0.63
CA LEU A 54 0.94 12.09 0.22
C LEU A 54 2.20 11.24 0.52
N GLU A 55 2.06 9.92 0.64
CA GLU A 55 3.19 9.01 0.77
C GLU A 55 3.95 8.84 -0.56
N ILE A 56 3.24 9.03 -1.67
CA ILE A 56 3.77 9.11 -3.04
C ILE A 56 3.13 10.28 -3.78
N ASP A 57 3.85 10.86 -4.75
CA ASP A 57 3.40 12.06 -5.47
C ASP A 57 2.22 11.79 -6.41
N ALA A 58 2.20 10.64 -7.08
CA ALA A 58 1.17 10.30 -8.07
C ALA A 58 1.04 8.80 -8.33
N VAL A 59 -0.16 8.38 -8.70
CA VAL A 59 -0.43 7.10 -9.37
C VAL A 59 -0.61 7.39 -10.86
N ILE A 60 0.12 6.67 -11.72
CA ILE A 60 0.12 6.89 -13.16
C ILE A 60 -0.29 5.62 -13.91
N ASP A 61 -0.75 5.77 -15.16
CA ASP A 61 -0.84 4.64 -16.08
C ASP A 61 0.58 4.09 -16.33
N PRO A 62 0.81 2.77 -16.20
CA PRO A 62 2.10 2.17 -16.54
C PRO A 62 2.63 2.53 -17.94
N ALA A 63 1.76 2.76 -18.93
CA ALA A 63 2.14 3.20 -20.28
C ALA A 63 2.82 4.58 -20.28
N ASP A 64 2.51 5.45 -19.33
CA ASP A 64 3.06 6.81 -19.23
C ASP A 64 4.41 6.88 -18.50
N THR A 65 4.87 5.76 -17.93
CA THR A 65 6.08 5.71 -17.08
C THR A 65 7.29 6.40 -17.73
N ARG A 66 7.58 6.10 -19.01
CA ARG A 66 8.72 6.70 -19.72
C ARG A 66 8.60 8.21 -19.84
N ALA A 67 7.41 8.72 -20.19
CA ALA A 67 7.18 10.14 -20.36
C ALA A 67 7.33 10.90 -19.03
N VAL A 68 6.85 10.32 -17.93
CA VAL A 68 6.99 10.87 -16.58
C VAL A 68 8.46 10.95 -16.15
N VAL A 69 9.23 9.87 -16.32
CA VAL A 69 10.65 9.82 -15.95
C VAL A 69 11.48 10.83 -16.75
N VAL A 70 11.29 10.89 -18.07
CA VAL A 70 12.04 11.84 -18.93
C VAL A 70 11.75 13.28 -18.53
N ARG A 71 10.48 13.61 -18.25
CA ARG A 71 10.09 14.95 -17.77
C ARG A 71 10.76 15.29 -16.44
N ALA A 72 10.76 14.37 -15.48
CA ALA A 72 11.39 14.58 -14.17
C ALA A 72 12.91 14.83 -14.30
N LEU A 73 13.60 14.06 -15.14
CA LEU A 73 15.04 14.23 -15.39
C LEU A 73 15.36 15.57 -16.06
N ALA A 74 14.59 15.99 -17.06
CA ALA A 74 14.77 17.28 -17.71
C ALA A 74 14.61 18.45 -16.72
N LEU A 75 13.61 18.37 -15.84
CA LEU A 75 13.39 19.36 -14.78
C LEU A 75 14.54 19.37 -13.75
N ALA A 76 15.12 18.21 -13.42
CA ALA A 76 16.25 18.11 -12.51
C ALA A 76 17.53 18.72 -13.11
N GLN A 77 17.83 18.47 -14.39
CA GLN A 77 19.02 19.03 -15.05
C GLN A 77 19.01 20.57 -15.04
N GLY A 78 17.86 21.19 -15.32
CA GLY A 78 17.71 22.64 -15.27
C GLY A 78 17.94 23.27 -13.88
N LYS A 79 17.90 22.47 -12.79
CA LYS A 79 18.22 22.93 -11.42
C LYS A 79 19.73 22.96 -11.15
N TYR A 80 20.53 22.14 -11.83
CA TYR A 80 21.98 22.02 -11.61
C TYR A 80 22.83 22.77 -12.64
N SER A 81 22.22 23.32 -13.69
CA SER A 81 22.89 24.13 -14.72
C SER A 81 22.81 25.65 -14.46
N ARG A 82 22.45 26.07 -13.25
CA ARG A 82 22.51 27.47 -12.80
C ARG A 82 23.58 27.66 -11.76
#